data_AF-F8GFT0-F1
#
_entry.id   AF-F8GFT0-F1
#
_cell.length_a   1.000
_cell.length_b   1.000
_cell.length_c   1.000
_cell.angle_alpha   90.00
_cell.angle_beta   90.00
_cell.angle_gamma   90.00
#
_symmetry.space_group_name_H-M   'P 1'
#
loop_
_entity.id
_entity.type
_entity.pdbx_description
1 polymer ?
#
loop_
_entity_poly.entity_id
_entity_poly.type
_entity_poly.pdbx_seq_one_letter_code
_entity_poly.pdbx_strand_id
1 'polypeptide(L)'
;MITGVIKNQVDQIWNTFWSGGVSNPLSVIEQITYLLFAKRLDELHTAKEKQANLLGETLDNPIFEPQQSDLRWSRFKDFDPERKFTVFKDQVFPFIKSLNGRAGSAYTRFKKDAVFIIPTPALLDKVTNMIDAIPMHDRDTKLDLFVLKKRLSQ
;
A
#
# COMPACT_ATOMS: atom_id res chain seq x y z
N MET A 1 17.28 15.70 5.46
CA MET A 1 17.80 14.86 4.35
C MET A 1 16.96 13.59 4.10
N ILE A 2 15.84 13.37 4.81
CA ILE A 2 14.90 12.25 4.58
C ILE A 2 14.00 12.49 3.34
N THR A 3 13.61 13.75 3.11
CA THR A 3 12.79 14.21 1.97
C THR A 3 13.41 13.94 0.59
N GLY A 4 14.75 13.91 0.48
CA GLY A 4 15.44 13.65 -0.81
C GLY A 4 15.39 12.19 -1.23
N VAL A 5 15.51 11.26 -0.27
CA VAL A 5 15.50 9.81 -0.54
C VAL A 5 14.09 9.35 -0.93
N ILE A 6 13.08 9.82 -0.19
CA ILE A 6 11.67 9.51 -0.47
C ILE A 6 11.27 10.07 -1.83
N LYS A 7 11.66 11.31 -2.15
CA LYS A 7 11.38 11.90 -3.47
C LYS A 7 12.00 11.08 -4.61
N ASN A 8 13.27 10.70 -4.49
CA ASN A 8 13.94 9.88 -5.50
C ASN A 8 13.26 8.52 -5.70
N GLN A 9 12.78 7.87 -4.62
CA GLN A 9 12.02 6.62 -4.73
C GLN A 9 10.68 6.82 -5.44
N VAL A 10 9.95 7.90 -5.13
CA VAL A 10 8.69 8.23 -5.81
C VAL A 10 8.94 8.47 -7.31
N ASP A 11 9.99 9.22 -7.66
CA ASP A 11 10.37 9.48 -9.06
C ASP A 11 10.74 8.18 -9.80
N GLN A 12 11.42 7.25 -9.13
CA GLN A 12 11.73 5.94 -9.72
C GLN A 12 10.48 5.08 -9.92
N ILE A 13 9.57 5.06 -8.95
CA ILE A 13 8.30 4.33 -9.08
C ILE A 13 7.50 4.90 -10.24
N TRP A 14 7.44 6.22 -10.36
CA TRP A 14 6.80 6.90 -11.48
C TRP A 14 7.37 6.46 -12.83
N ASN A 15 8.69 6.50 -13.00
CA ASN A 15 9.35 6.07 -14.23
C ASN A 15 9.04 4.61 -14.56
N THR A 16 8.92 3.77 -13.53
CA THR A 16 8.55 2.35 -13.69
C THR A 16 7.12 2.18 -14.21
N PHE A 17 6.16 2.96 -13.70
CA PHE A 17 4.80 2.99 -14.24
C PHE A 17 4.74 3.48 -15.68
N TRP A 18 5.48 4.55 -16.00
CA TRP A 18 5.56 5.09 -17.35
C TRP A 18 6.08 4.05 -18.34
N SER A 19 7.21 3.40 -18.03
CA SER A 19 7.76 2.31 -18.85
C SER A 19 6.84 1.09 -18.94
N GLY A 20 5.97 0.89 -17.94
CA GLY A 20 4.95 -0.17 -17.91
C GLY A 20 3.66 0.16 -18.66
N GLY A 21 3.58 1.31 -19.34
CA GLY A 21 2.42 1.71 -20.14
C GLY A 21 1.34 2.48 -19.37
N VAL A 22 1.59 2.87 -18.11
CA VAL A 22 0.69 3.71 -17.32
C VAL A 22 1.24 5.13 -17.31
N SER A 23 0.74 5.96 -18.22
CA SER A 23 1.24 7.31 -18.43
C SER A 23 0.49 8.39 -17.67
N ASN A 24 -0.74 8.13 -17.21
CA ASN A 24 -1.55 9.15 -16.51
C ASN A 24 -1.02 9.40 -15.08
N PRO A 25 -0.52 10.62 -14.79
CA PRO A 25 -0.05 11.04 -13.46
C PRO A 25 -0.94 10.68 -12.28
N LEU A 26 -2.22 11.04 -12.39
CA LEU A 26 -3.18 10.91 -11.30
C LEU A 26 -3.43 9.43 -11.01
N SER A 27 -3.52 8.65 -12.07
CA SER A 27 -3.70 7.22 -12.00
C SER A 27 -2.52 6.51 -11.34
N VAL A 28 -1.29 6.92 -11.66
CA VAL A 28 -0.07 6.41 -11.00
C VAL A 28 -0.08 6.71 -9.50
N ILE A 29 -0.39 7.95 -9.11
CA ILE A 29 -0.47 8.35 -7.70
C ILE A 29 -1.51 7.52 -6.95
N GLU A 30 -2.68 7.26 -7.56
CA GLU A 30 -3.71 6.41 -6.97
C GLU A 30 -3.21 4.97 -6.73
N GLN A 31 -2.56 4.35 -7.72
CA GLN A 31 -2.02 2.99 -7.56
C GLN A 31 -0.95 2.90 -6.48
N ILE A 32 -0.03 3.87 -6.44
CA ILE A 32 0.98 3.97 -5.38
C ILE A 32 0.30 4.12 -4.01
N THR A 33 -0.73 4.96 -3.93
CA THR A 33 -1.47 5.19 -2.67
C THR A 33 -2.12 3.88 -2.18
N TYR A 34 -2.71 3.08 -3.06
CA TYR A 34 -3.31 1.79 -2.67
C TYR A 34 -2.26 0.81 -2.14
N LEU A 35 -1.11 0.69 -2.81
CA LEU A 35 -0.03 -0.21 -2.39
C LEU A 35 0.57 0.21 -1.04
N LEU A 36 0.84 1.50 -0.85
CA LEU A 36 1.33 2.02 0.43
C LEU A 36 0.32 1.80 1.55
N PHE A 37 -0.97 1.92 1.25
CA PHE A 37 -2.01 1.65 2.22
C PHE A 37 -2.09 0.16 2.60
N ALA A 38 -1.95 -0.74 1.62
CA ALA A 38 -1.85 -2.19 1.87
C ALA A 38 -0.70 -2.51 2.83
N LYS A 39 0.49 -1.97 2.56
CA LYS A 39 1.67 -2.09 3.43
C LYS A 39 1.38 -1.57 4.84
N ARG A 40 0.76 -0.39 4.93
CA ARG A 40 0.47 0.25 6.21
C ARG A 40 -0.51 -0.55 7.08
N LEU A 41 -1.54 -1.14 6.47
CA LEU A 41 -2.50 -1.98 7.20
C LEU A 41 -1.81 -3.19 7.82
N ASP A 42 -0.89 -3.83 7.09
CA ASP A 42 -0.14 -4.97 7.61
C ASP A 42 0.81 -4.59 8.75
N GLU A 43 1.50 -3.45 8.65
CA GLU A 43 2.32 -2.93 9.76
C GLU A 43 1.50 -2.69 11.03
N LEU A 44 0.30 -2.10 10.88
CA LEU A 44 -0.61 -1.86 12.00
C LEU A 44 -1.10 -3.17 12.60
N HIS A 45 -1.46 -4.15 11.77
CA HIS A 45 -1.88 -5.47 12.25
C HIS A 45 -0.74 -6.16 13.01
N THR A 46 0.46 -6.17 12.44
CA THR A 46 1.66 -6.75 13.05
C THR A 46 2.01 -6.07 14.38
N ALA A 47 1.83 -4.75 14.49
CA ALA A 47 2.04 -4.04 15.74
C ALA A 47 1.04 -4.47 16.82
N LYS A 48 -0.25 -4.64 16.47
CA LYS A 48 -1.26 -5.16 17.39
C LYS A 48 -0.98 -6.60 17.81
N GLU A 49 -0.59 -7.48 16.88
CA GLU A 49 -0.20 -8.87 17.18
C GLU A 49 0.97 -8.92 18.18
N LYS A 50 2.01 -8.11 17.96
CA LYS A 50 3.15 -8.03 18.88
C LYS A 50 2.72 -7.58 20.27
N GLN A 51 1.85 -6.57 20.35
CA GLN A 51 1.33 -6.10 21.63
C GLN A 51 0.51 -7.17 22.35
N ALA A 52 -0.41 -7.84 21.67
CA ALA A 52 -1.21 -8.91 22.25
C ALA A 52 -0.33 -10.08 22.75
N ASN A 53 0.65 -10.50 21.96
CA ASN A 53 1.61 -11.55 22.34
C ASN A 53 2.45 -11.18 23.56
N LEU A 54 2.84 -9.90 23.69
CA LEU A 54 3.58 -9.41 24.85
C LEU A 54 2.74 -9.40 26.13
N LEU A 55 1.43 -9.13 26.00
CA LEU A 55 0.48 -9.12 27.11
C LEU A 55 -0.09 -10.51 27.43
N GLY A 56 0.14 -11.50 26.56
CA GLY A 56 -0.46 -12.83 26.67
C GLY A 56 -1.96 -12.84 26.39
N GLU A 57 -2.46 -11.83 25.68
CA GLU A 57 -3.87 -11.65 25.35
C GLU A 57 -4.17 -12.09 23.92
N THR A 58 -5.44 -12.37 23.64
CA THR A 58 -5.93 -12.57 22.27
C THR A 58 -5.99 -11.24 21.53
N LEU A 59 -5.68 -11.25 20.23
CA LEU A 59 -5.73 -10.05 19.39
C LEU A 59 -7.17 -9.51 19.30
N ASP A 60 -7.44 -8.40 20.00
CA ASP A 60 -8.73 -7.73 19.91
C ASP A 60 -8.86 -6.89 18.62
N ASN A 61 -10.03 -6.98 17.98
CA ASN A 61 -10.39 -6.26 16.75
C ASN A 61 -9.28 -6.33 15.67
N PRO A 62 -8.99 -7.53 15.13
CA PRO A 62 -7.96 -7.72 14.11
C PRO A 62 -8.30 -6.94 12.84
N ILE A 63 -7.26 -6.40 12.17
CA ILE A 63 -7.45 -5.76 10.85
C ILE A 63 -7.73 -6.82 9.77
N PHE A 64 -7.07 -7.98 9.87
CA PHE A 64 -7.18 -9.09 8.95
C PHE A 64 -7.67 -10.29 9.75
N GLU A 65 -8.72 -10.95 9.30
CA GLU A 65 -9.16 -12.22 9.90
C GLU A 65 -8.11 -13.32 9.66
N PRO A 66 -8.10 -14.41 10.46
CA PRO A 66 -7.17 -15.52 10.27
C PRO A 66 -7.16 -16.10 8.84
N GLN A 67 -8.32 -16.12 8.18
CA GLN A 67 -8.47 -16.59 6.79
C GLN A 67 -8.00 -15.58 5.74
N GLN A 68 -7.74 -14.33 6.15
CA GLN A 68 -7.28 -13.22 5.30
C GLN A 68 -5.77 -13.00 5.39
N SER A 69 -5.02 -13.96 5.93
CA SER A 69 -3.57 -13.87 6.09
C SER A 69 -2.85 -13.60 4.76
N ASP A 70 -3.32 -14.19 3.66
CA ASP A 70 -2.80 -13.96 2.31
C ASP A 70 -2.97 -12.52 1.82
N LEU A 71 -3.87 -11.72 2.43
CA LEU A 71 -4.06 -10.31 2.07
C LEU A 71 -3.01 -9.38 2.69
N ARG A 72 -2.21 -9.88 3.62
CA ARG A 72 -1.18 -9.12 4.32
C ARG A 72 -0.01 -8.85 3.39
N TRP A 73 0.50 -7.62 3.41
CA TRP A 73 1.67 -7.21 2.63
C TRP A 73 2.86 -8.14 2.84
N SER A 74 3.18 -8.46 4.09
CA SER A 74 4.23 -9.41 4.50
C SER A 74 4.05 -10.84 3.98
N ARG A 75 2.88 -11.18 3.42
CA ARG A 75 2.61 -12.49 2.82
C ARG A 75 2.64 -12.41 1.29
N PHE A 76 1.76 -11.61 0.69
CA PHE A 76 1.65 -11.61 -0.77
C PHE A 76 2.86 -10.99 -1.49
N LYS A 77 3.68 -10.17 -0.80
CA LYS A 77 4.88 -9.59 -1.42
C LYS A 77 5.90 -10.63 -1.87
N ASP A 78 5.88 -11.82 -1.26
CA ASP A 78 6.80 -12.92 -1.56
C ASP A 78 6.17 -13.97 -2.49
N PHE A 79 4.92 -13.77 -2.94
CA PHE A 79 4.31 -14.62 -3.96
C PHE A 79 4.99 -14.43 -5.32
N ASP A 80 4.90 -15.46 -6.16
CA ASP A 80 5.26 -15.32 -7.57
C ASP A 80 4.44 -14.20 -8.23
N PRO A 81 4.96 -13.54 -9.28
CA PRO A 81 4.31 -12.37 -9.87
C PRO A 81 2.84 -12.60 -10.28
N GLU A 82 2.52 -13.76 -10.84
CA GLU A 82 1.17 -14.09 -11.32
C GLU A 82 0.17 -14.24 -10.17
N ARG A 83 0.54 -15.01 -9.14
CA ARG A 83 -0.28 -15.14 -7.93
C ARG A 83 -0.41 -13.81 -7.20
N LYS A 84 0.68 -13.05 -7.07
CA LYS A 84 0.69 -11.70 -6.46
C LYS A 84 -0.30 -10.78 -7.16
N PHE A 85 -0.27 -10.77 -8.49
CA PHE A 85 -1.18 -9.97 -9.30
C PHE A 85 -2.64 -10.33 -9.07
N THR A 86 -2.95 -11.63 -9.13
CA THR A 86 -4.31 -12.14 -8.91
C THR A 86 -4.80 -11.81 -7.50
N VAL A 87 -4.02 -12.12 -6.47
CA VAL A 87 -4.37 -11.85 -5.06
C VAL A 87 -4.54 -10.36 -4.83
N PHE A 88 -3.65 -9.52 -5.35
CA PHE A 88 -3.73 -8.09 -5.15
C PHE A 88 -4.97 -7.49 -5.81
N LYS A 89 -5.19 -7.82 -7.09
CA LYS A 89 -6.30 -7.29 -7.89
C LYS A 89 -7.66 -7.75 -7.37
N ASP A 90 -7.80 -9.04 -7.09
CA ASP A 90 -9.11 -9.65 -6.84
C ASP A 90 -9.48 -9.71 -5.35
N GLN A 91 -8.50 -9.57 -4.45
CA GLN A 91 -8.75 -9.69 -3.00
C GLN A 91 -8.24 -8.49 -2.20
N VAL A 92 -6.96 -8.14 -2.29
CA VAL A 92 -6.36 -7.05 -1.48
C VAL A 92 -6.99 -5.70 -1.84
N PHE A 93 -7.13 -5.40 -3.12
CA PHE A 93 -7.68 -4.13 -3.59
C PHE A 93 -9.15 -3.93 -3.19
N PRO A 94 -10.06 -4.90 -3.41
CA PRO A 94 -11.42 -4.85 -2.87
C PRO A 94 -11.47 -4.71 -1.34
N PHE A 95 -10.62 -5.45 -0.62
CA PHE A 95 -10.54 -5.38 0.83
C PHE A 95 -10.18 -3.96 1.30
N ILE A 96 -9.14 -3.35 0.72
CA ILE A 96 -8.74 -1.97 1.01
C ILE A 96 -9.86 -0.97 0.74
N LYS A 97 -10.58 -1.13 -0.38
CA LYS A 97 -11.74 -0.29 -0.70
C LYS A 97 -12.88 -0.47 0.32
N SER A 98 -13.06 -1.66 0.88
CA SER A 98 -14.12 -1.92 1.88
C SER A 98 -13.85 -1.25 3.24
N LEU A 99 -12.59 -0.94 3.54
CA LEU A 99 -12.17 -0.27 4.78
C LEU A 99 -12.37 1.25 4.77
N ASN A 100 -12.80 1.81 3.63
CA ASN A 100 -13.10 3.24 3.44
C ASN A 100 -14.09 3.71 4.53
N GLY A 101 -13.61 4.53 5.47
CA GLY A 101 -14.41 5.06 6.59
C GLY A 101 -14.44 4.25 7.88
N ARG A 102 -13.98 2.99 7.91
CA ARG A 102 -13.95 2.16 9.14
C ARG A 102 -12.66 2.31 9.95
N ALA A 103 -11.54 2.63 9.31
CA ALA A 103 -10.23 2.67 9.96
C ALA A 103 -9.89 3.98 10.70
N GLY A 104 -10.86 4.88 10.91
CA GLY A 104 -10.67 6.13 11.67
C GLY A 104 -9.59 7.09 11.14
N SER A 105 -8.96 6.76 10.00
CA SER A 105 -7.82 7.50 9.49
C SER A 105 -8.30 8.54 8.47
N ALA A 106 -7.95 9.80 8.67
CA ALA A 106 -8.19 10.90 7.72
C ALA A 106 -7.65 10.62 6.29
N TYR A 107 -6.88 9.54 6.13
CA TYR A 107 -6.21 9.07 4.92
C TYR A 107 -7.05 8.13 4.05
N THR A 108 -8.11 7.50 4.57
CA THR A 108 -8.91 6.49 3.85
C THR A 108 -10.15 7.10 3.20
N ARG A 109 -9.95 8.06 2.31
CA ARG A 109 -11.00 8.46 1.36
C ARG A 109 -10.57 8.08 -0.05
N PHE A 110 -10.83 6.83 -0.40
CA PHE A 110 -10.74 6.35 -1.76
C PHE A 110 -11.99 6.76 -2.54
N LYS A 111 -11.81 7.05 -3.83
CA LYS A 111 -12.93 7.27 -4.76
C LYS A 111 -13.77 5.99 -4.81
N LYS A 112 -15.10 6.13 -4.79
CA LYS A 112 -16.05 5.01 -4.89
C LYS A 112 -15.76 4.14 -6.12
N ASP A 113 -15.43 4.80 -7.22
CA ASP A 113 -15.14 4.19 -8.53
C ASP A 113 -13.65 3.94 -8.76
N ALA A 114 -12.85 3.80 -7.69
CA ALA A 114 -11.45 3.43 -7.79
C ALA A 114 -11.27 2.11 -8.56
N VAL A 115 -10.35 2.09 -9.52
CA VAL A 115 -10.03 0.94 -10.37
C VAL A 115 -8.55 0.58 -10.21
N PHE A 116 -8.27 -0.72 -10.21
CA PHE A 116 -6.92 -1.25 -10.31
C PHE A 116 -6.51 -1.28 -11.79
N ILE A 117 -5.42 -0.61 -12.14
CA ILE A 117 -5.03 -0.38 -13.54
C ILE A 117 -3.64 -0.89 -13.90
N ILE A 118 -2.91 -1.50 -12.96
CA ILE A 118 -1.58 -2.04 -13.26
C ILE A 118 -1.77 -3.15 -14.31
N PRO A 119 -1.15 -3.03 -15.50
CA PRO A 119 -1.50 -3.87 -16.64
C PRO A 119 -0.87 -5.25 -16.59
N THR A 120 0.25 -5.43 -15.86
CA THR A 120 1.01 -6.68 -15.88
C THR A 120 1.47 -7.13 -14.49
N PRO A 121 1.59 -8.45 -14.27
CA PRO A 121 2.20 -9.04 -13.07
C PRO A 121 3.62 -8.53 -12.80
N ALA A 122 4.45 -8.43 -13.84
CA ALA A 122 5.82 -7.95 -13.72
C ALA A 122 5.90 -6.50 -13.23
N LEU A 123 4.99 -5.62 -13.68
CA LEU A 123 4.96 -4.24 -13.21
C LEU A 123 4.57 -4.17 -11.72
N LEU A 124 3.53 -4.93 -11.32
CA LEU A 124 3.11 -4.97 -9.92
C LEU A 124 4.24 -5.49 -9.03
N ASP A 125 4.91 -6.57 -9.43
CA ASP A 125 6.02 -7.16 -8.69
C ASP A 125 7.15 -6.13 -8.45
N LYS A 126 7.59 -5.47 -9.53
CA LYS A 126 8.64 -4.45 -9.46
C LYS A 126 8.25 -3.30 -8.54
N VAL A 127 7.04 -2.74 -8.69
CA VAL A 127 6.57 -1.62 -7.85
C VAL A 127 6.39 -2.06 -6.40
N THR A 128 5.93 -3.29 -6.15
CA THR A 128 5.79 -3.86 -4.80
C THR A 128 7.16 -3.89 -4.11
N ASN A 129 8.20 -4.38 -4.78
CA ASN A 129 9.56 -4.44 -4.25
C ASN A 129 10.12 -3.04 -3.97
N MET A 130 9.86 -2.08 -4.86
CA MET A 130 10.28 -0.68 -4.66
C MET A 130 9.58 -0.04 -3.45
N ILE A 131 8.29 -0.30 -3.24
CA ILE A 131 7.53 0.21 -2.10
C ILE A 131 7.94 -0.50 -0.80
N ASP A 132 8.29 -1.78 -0.85
CA ASP A 132 8.77 -2.53 0.32
C ASP A 132 10.03 -1.90 0.91
N ALA A 133 10.92 -1.38 0.06
CA ALA A 133 12.13 -0.66 0.45
C ALA A 133 11.88 0.73 1.08
N ILE A 134 10.65 1.26 1.06
CA ILE A 134 10.34 2.56 1.68
C ILE A 134 10.17 2.37 3.20
N PRO A 135 11.01 2.98 4.05
CA PRO A 135 10.84 2.91 5.50
C PRO A 135 9.61 3.71 5.94
N MET A 136 8.63 3.03 6.54
CA MET A 136 7.39 3.62 7.07
C MET A 136 7.47 4.01 8.55
N HIS A 137 8.61 3.75 9.18
CA HIS A 137 8.82 3.95 10.61
C HIS A 137 8.97 5.42 11.02
N ASP A 138 9.20 6.33 10.07
CA ASP A 138 9.30 7.76 10.39
C ASP A 138 7.98 8.49 10.20
N ARG A 139 7.64 9.32 11.19
CA ARG A 139 6.49 10.24 11.14
C ARG A 139 6.55 11.17 9.91
N ASP A 140 7.74 11.41 9.36
CA ASP A 140 8.01 12.26 8.21
C ASP A 140 7.52 11.67 6.87
N THR A 141 7.63 10.36 6.64
CA THR A 141 7.12 9.70 5.40
C THR A 141 5.61 9.92 5.22
N LYS A 142 4.88 10.07 6.33
CA LYS A 142 3.42 10.28 6.37
C LYS A 142 3.03 11.72 6.03
N LEU A 143 3.86 12.69 6.42
CA LEU A 143 3.65 14.09 6.10
C LEU A 143 4.00 14.35 4.62
N ASP A 144 5.06 13.72 4.12
CA ASP A 144 5.54 13.87 2.74
C ASP A 144 4.56 13.32 1.71
N LEU A 145 3.94 12.16 1.94
CA LEU A 145 2.90 11.64 1.05
C LEU A 145 1.64 12.52 1.00
N PHE A 146 1.28 13.14 2.12
CA PHE A 146 0.18 14.11 2.17
C PHE A 146 0.55 15.41 1.43
N VAL A 147 1.79 15.89 1.60
CA VAL A 147 2.33 17.05 0.88
C VAL A 147 2.42 16.78 -0.62
N LEU A 148 2.83 15.58 -1.04
CA LEU A 148 2.87 15.15 -2.44
C LEU A 148 1.48 15.14 -3.06
N LYS A 149 0.48 14.58 -2.36
CA LYS A 149 -0.92 14.62 -2.82
C LYS A 149 -1.44 16.06 -2.98
N LYS A 150 -1.04 16.97 -2.07
CA LYS A 150 -1.45 18.39 -2.10
C LYS A 150 -0.73 19.21 -3.19
N ARG A 151 0.53 18.89 -3.51
CA ARG A 151 1.30 19.57 -4.55
C ARG A 151 0.96 19.11 -5.96
N LEU A 152 0.52 17.87 -6.12
CA LEU A 152 0.17 17.28 -7.42
C LEU A 152 -1.31 17.47 -7.80
N SER A 153 -2.10 18.09 -6.91
CA SER A 153 -3.51 18.43 -7.13
C SER A 153 -3.75 19.92 -7.40
N GLN A 154 -2.70 20.68 -7.70
CA GLN A 154 -2.78 22.07 -8.21
C GLN A 154 -2.22 22.11 -9.64
#